data_AF-A0A857FL16-F1
#
_entry.id   AF-A0A857FL16-F1
#
_cell.length_a   1.000
_cell.length_b   1.000
_cell.length_c   1.000
_cell.angle_alpha   90.00
_cell.angle_beta   90.00
_cell.angle_gamma   90.00
#
_symmetry.space_group_name_H-M   'P 1'
#
loop_
_entity.id
_entity.type
_entity.pdbx_description
1 polymer ?
#
loop_
_entity_poly.entity_id
_entity_poly.type
_entity_poly.pdbx_seq_one_letter_code
_entity_poly.pdbx_strand_id
1 'polypeptide(L)'
;MTDGRIVLEFVPPDRPLAPRADTLLVVGEGRQPGPAQGWAGVVLAQAGTSPFMHGAGCQCCLPRNGFAGLLGDIFRKRATGDLKWFTHVAVLPPPGQDVAWRGSVAGDVLAQARFCLKN
;
A
#
# COMPACT_ATOMS: atom_id res chain seq x y z
N MET A 1 24.56 4.66 -1.64
CA MET A 1 23.48 4.21 -0.72
C MET A 1 22.26 3.94 -1.57
N THR A 2 21.76 2.70 -1.59
CA THR A 2 20.54 2.36 -2.32
C THR A 2 19.33 2.94 -1.58
N ASP A 3 18.36 3.48 -2.30
CA ASP A 3 17.10 3.94 -1.71
C ASP A 3 16.43 2.76 -0.98
N GLY A 4 16.30 2.87 0.35
CA GLY A 4 15.74 1.82 1.21
C GLY A 4 14.20 1.83 1.28
N ARG A 5 13.55 2.73 0.53
CA ARG A 5 12.08 2.80 0.48
C ARG A 5 11.50 1.64 -0.32
N ILE A 6 10.30 1.25 0.08
CA ILE A 6 9.49 0.23 -0.58
C ILE A 6 8.99 0.82 -1.90
N VAL A 7 9.17 0.10 -3.01
CA VAL A 7 8.68 0.56 -4.31
C VAL A 7 7.16 0.53 -4.33
N LEU A 8 6.54 1.62 -4.74
CA LEU A 8 5.09 1.75 -4.91
C LEU A 8 4.79 2.00 -6.39
N GLU A 9 4.22 0.99 -7.05
CA GLU A 9 3.90 1.01 -8.47
C GLU A 9 2.38 1.00 -8.65
N PHE A 10 1.86 2.03 -9.29
CA PHE A 10 0.46 2.10 -9.67
C PHE A 10 0.29 1.46 -11.04
N VAL A 11 -0.44 0.37 -11.07
CA VAL A 11 -0.53 -0.47 -12.26
C VAL A 11 -1.71 0.00 -13.13
N PRO A 12 -1.47 0.28 -14.42
CA PRO A 12 -2.54 0.59 -15.35
C PRO A 12 -3.58 -0.54 -15.42
N PRO A 13 -4.88 -0.22 -15.62
CA PRO A 13 -5.97 -1.20 -15.62
C PRO A 13 -5.76 -2.37 -16.57
N ASP A 14 -5.16 -2.12 -17.73
CA ASP A 14 -5.04 -3.09 -18.81
C ASP A 14 -3.70 -3.82 -18.82
N ARG A 15 -2.81 -3.53 -17.85
CA ARG A 15 -1.50 -4.16 -17.78
C ARG A 15 -1.60 -5.53 -17.12
N PRO A 16 -1.19 -6.62 -17.79
CA PRO A 16 -1.11 -7.93 -17.16
C PRO A 16 -0.14 -7.90 -15.97
N LEU A 17 -0.60 -8.37 -14.81
CA LEU A 17 0.21 -8.51 -13.59
C LEU A 17 0.58 -9.97 -13.38
N ALA A 18 1.87 -10.26 -13.45
CA ALA A 18 2.40 -11.54 -12.99
C ALA A 18 2.69 -11.48 -11.49
N PRO A 19 2.26 -12.48 -10.69
CA PRO A 19 2.59 -12.56 -9.26
C PRO A 19 4.09 -12.57 -9.00
N ARG A 20 4.52 -11.85 -7.97
CA ARG A 20 5.92 -11.82 -7.51
C ARG A 20 5.99 -11.99 -5.99
N ALA A 21 6.85 -12.89 -5.54
CA ALA A 21 6.94 -13.28 -4.13
C ALA A 21 7.40 -12.15 -3.20
N ASP A 22 8.07 -11.13 -3.75
CA ASP A 22 8.56 -9.95 -3.04
C ASP A 22 7.63 -8.73 -3.17
N THR A 23 6.44 -8.92 -3.77
CA THR A 23 5.49 -7.86 -4.07
C THR A 23 4.17 -8.08 -3.34
N LEU A 24 3.71 -7.04 -2.64
CA LEU A 24 2.36 -6.97 -2.07
C LEU A 24 1.40 -6.41 -3.11
N LEU A 25 0.28 -7.09 -3.35
CA LEU A 25 -0.78 -6.57 -4.23
C LEU A 25 -1.83 -5.83 -3.39
N VAL A 26 -2.06 -4.55 -3.70
CA VAL A 26 -3.14 -3.75 -3.11
C VAL A 26 -4.23 -3.53 -4.15
N VAL A 27 -5.46 -3.93 -3.81
CA VAL A 27 -6.59 -3.95 -4.75
C VAL A 27 -7.68 -3.03 -4.21
N GLY A 28 -7.95 -1.96 -4.95
CA GLY A 28 -9.03 -1.03 -4.69
C GLY A 28 -10.41 -1.63 -4.90
N GLU A 29 -11.42 -1.02 -4.28
CA GLU A 29 -12.82 -1.33 -4.52
C GLU A 29 -13.16 -1.31 -6.02
N GLY A 30 -14.00 -2.25 -6.46
CA GLY A 30 -14.38 -2.40 -7.87
C GLY A 30 -13.31 -3.01 -8.77
N ARG A 31 -12.15 -3.44 -8.22
CA ARG A 31 -11.14 -4.23 -8.92
C ARG A 31 -11.21 -5.69 -8.50
N GLN A 32 -10.95 -6.61 -9.44
CA GLN A 32 -10.84 -8.02 -9.11
C GLN A 32 -9.49 -8.30 -8.46
N PRO A 33 -9.47 -8.98 -7.29
CA PRO A 33 -8.21 -9.47 -6.74
C PRO A 33 -7.65 -10.55 -7.67
N GLY A 34 -6.40 -10.37 -8.09
CA GLY A 34 -5.66 -11.44 -8.75
C GLY A 34 -5.50 -12.65 -7.83
N PRO A 35 -5.06 -13.81 -8.36
CA PRO A 35 -4.81 -14.99 -7.53
C PRO A 35 -3.82 -14.64 -6.42
N ALA A 36 -4.12 -14.98 -5.17
CA ALA A 36 -3.24 -14.68 -4.04
C ALA A 36 -1.92 -15.46 -4.08
N GLN A 37 -1.90 -16.60 -4.79
CA GLN A 37 -0.74 -17.45 -4.92
C GLN A 37 0.36 -16.74 -5.73
N GLY A 38 1.59 -16.74 -5.19
CA GLY A 38 2.75 -16.13 -5.81
C GLY A 38 3.01 -14.67 -5.40
N TRP A 39 2.09 -14.00 -4.68
CA TRP A 39 2.34 -12.69 -4.08
C TRP A 39 2.90 -12.82 -2.65
N ALA A 40 3.53 -11.74 -2.15
CA ALA A 40 3.82 -11.61 -0.73
C ALA A 40 2.53 -11.52 0.12
N GLY A 41 1.44 -11.03 -0.49
CA GLY A 41 0.10 -10.97 0.06
C GLY A 41 -0.83 -10.17 -0.84
N VAL A 42 -2.13 -10.22 -0.55
CA VAL A 42 -3.15 -9.39 -1.21
C VAL A 42 -3.90 -8.61 -0.14
N VAL A 43 -3.99 -7.30 -0.30
CA VAL A 43 -4.71 -6.39 0.60
C VAL A 43 -5.83 -5.73 -0.18
N LEU A 44 -7.07 -5.91 0.28
CA LEU A 44 -8.23 -5.22 -0.24
C LEU A 44 -8.33 -3.84 0.44
N ALA A 45 -8.22 -2.78 -0.35
CA ALA A 45 -8.40 -1.42 0.11
C ALA A 45 -9.89 -1.11 0.17
N GLN A 46 -10.49 -1.34 1.32
CA GLN A 46 -11.90 -1.01 1.58
C GLN A 46 -12.02 0.47 1.97
N ALA A 47 -13.08 1.13 1.50
CA ALA A 47 -13.43 2.46 1.99
C ALA A 47 -13.72 2.37 3.50
N GLY A 48 -12.95 3.11 4.32
CA GLY A 48 -13.34 3.40 5.70
C GLY A 48 -12.84 2.49 6.82
N THR A 49 -11.75 1.72 6.68
CA THR A 49 -11.24 0.93 7.82
C THR A 49 -9.78 1.17 8.15
N SER A 50 -9.56 1.97 9.19
CA SER A 50 -9.10 1.43 10.49
C SER A 50 -9.22 2.53 11.56
N PRO A 51 -10.17 2.43 12.50
CA PRO A 51 -10.07 3.17 13.75
C PRO A 51 -8.98 2.52 14.59
N PHE A 52 -7.71 2.75 14.25
CA PHE A 52 -6.65 2.50 15.22
C PHE A 52 -6.69 3.63 16.24
N MET A 53 -7.61 3.51 17.20
CA MET A 53 -7.57 4.27 18.44
C MET A 53 -6.76 3.45 19.44
N HIS A 54 -5.56 3.93 19.81
CA HIS A 54 -5.06 3.95 21.19
C HIS A 54 -3.69 4.66 21.28
N GLY A 55 -3.60 5.60 22.23
CA GLY A 55 -2.38 6.02 22.94
C GLY A 55 -1.32 6.80 22.16
N ALA A 56 -0.39 7.42 22.89
CA ALA A 56 0.77 8.14 22.36
C ALA A 56 1.75 7.17 21.63
N GLY A 57 1.39 6.71 20.44
CA GLY A 57 2.25 5.91 19.57
C GLY A 57 3.22 6.79 18.78
N CYS A 58 4.33 6.20 18.29
CA CYS A 58 5.18 6.85 17.30
C CYS A 58 4.34 7.32 16.10
N GLN A 59 4.78 8.35 15.38
CA GLN A 59 4.05 8.94 14.24
C GLN A 59 3.58 7.90 13.20
N CYS A 60 4.26 6.76 13.08
CA CYS A 60 3.87 5.63 12.23
C CYS A 60 2.55 4.94 12.62
N CYS A 61 2.11 5.05 13.88
CA CYS A 61 0.94 4.38 14.46
C CYS A 61 -0.29 5.29 14.62
N LEU A 62 -0.15 6.60 14.33
CA LEU A 62 -1.27 7.53 14.41
C LEU A 62 -2.32 7.22 13.31
N PRO A 63 -3.63 7.30 13.63
CA PRO A 63 -4.68 7.12 12.65
C PRO A 63 -4.57 8.19 11.56
N ARG A 64 -4.56 7.76 10.30
CA ARG A 64 -4.46 8.59 9.11
C ARG A 64 -5.48 8.13 8.08
N ASN A 65 -5.98 9.05 7.28
CA ASN A 65 -7.07 8.80 6.35
C ASN A 65 -6.54 8.51 4.94
N GLY A 66 -7.39 7.88 4.12
CA GLY A 66 -7.10 7.62 2.71
C GLY A 66 -6.00 6.58 2.49
N PHE A 67 -5.43 6.61 1.29
CA PHE A 67 -4.48 5.59 0.84
C PHE A 67 -3.15 5.62 1.62
N ALA A 68 -2.66 6.81 2.01
CA ALA A 68 -1.47 6.93 2.86
C ALA A 68 -1.65 6.28 4.25
N GLY A 69 -2.86 6.34 4.82
CA GLY A 69 -3.20 5.62 6.05
C GLY A 69 -3.09 4.11 5.89
N LEU A 70 -3.64 3.57 4.79
CA LEU A 70 -3.50 2.15 4.44
C LEU A 70 -2.03 1.74 4.28
N LEU A 71 -1.21 2.54 3.59
CA LEU A 71 0.23 2.28 3.46
C LEU A 71 0.94 2.27 4.82
N GLY A 72 0.49 3.11 5.76
CA GLY A 72 0.93 3.10 7.14
C GLY A 72 0.63 1.78 7.86
N ASP A 73 -0.60 1.30 7.76
CA ASP A 73 -1.00 0.01 8.32
C ASP A 73 -0.23 -1.15 7.70
N ILE A 74 -0.08 -1.14 6.37
CA ILE A 74 0.71 -2.13 5.62
C ILE A 74 2.16 -2.14 6.12
N PHE A 75 2.79 -0.97 6.26
CA PHE A 75 4.15 -0.87 6.75
C PHE A 75 4.28 -1.40 8.18
N ARG A 76 3.34 -1.04 9.06
CA ARG A 76 3.29 -1.53 10.43
C ARG A 76 3.19 -3.06 10.46
N LYS A 77 2.21 -3.63 9.75
CA LYS A 77 2.01 -5.09 9.68
C LYS A 77 3.24 -5.82 9.13
N ARG A 78 3.93 -5.25 8.14
CA ARG A 78 5.23 -5.78 7.69
C ARG A 78 6.29 -5.73 8.79
N ALA A 79 6.37 -4.63 9.54
CA ALA A 79 7.35 -4.45 10.61
C ALA A 79 7.06 -5.32 11.84
N THR A 80 5.79 -5.64 12.13
CA THR A 80 5.37 -6.50 13.24
C THR A 80 5.31 -7.98 12.87
N GLY A 81 5.43 -8.33 11.59
CA GLY A 81 5.41 -9.71 11.10
C GLY A 81 4.01 -10.23 10.72
N ASP A 82 2.99 -9.38 10.77
CA ASP A 82 1.61 -9.71 10.34
C ASP A 82 1.46 -9.81 8.81
N LEU A 83 2.42 -9.25 8.06
CA LEU A 83 2.58 -9.46 6.62
C LEU A 83 3.95 -10.06 6.35
N LYS A 84 4.04 -10.91 5.31
CA LYS A 84 5.33 -11.39 4.79
C LYS A 84 6.20 -10.20 4.38
N TRP A 85 7.51 -10.41 4.38
CA TRP A 85 8.44 -9.41 3.88
C TRP A 85 8.24 -9.17 2.38
N PHE A 86 8.13 -7.90 1.99
CA PHE A 86 8.11 -7.45 0.60
C PHE A 86 8.97 -6.20 0.44
N THR A 87 9.36 -5.91 -0.80
CA THR A 87 10.12 -4.70 -1.20
C THR A 87 9.36 -3.88 -2.23
N HIS A 88 8.28 -4.43 -2.79
CA HIS A 88 7.43 -3.81 -3.79
C HIS A 88 5.96 -3.86 -3.37
N VAL A 89 5.20 -2.85 -3.77
CA VAL A 89 3.74 -2.77 -3.66
C VAL A 89 3.18 -2.44 -5.04
N ALA A 90 2.42 -3.36 -5.61
CA ALA A 90 1.65 -3.14 -6.83
C ALA A 90 0.24 -2.68 -6.44
N VAL A 91 -0.21 -1.56 -7.00
CA VAL A 91 -1.48 -0.91 -6.63
C VAL A 91 -2.42 -0.93 -7.82
N LEU A 92 -3.60 -1.51 -7.62
CA LEU A 92 -4.74 -1.40 -8.52
C LEU A 92 -5.75 -0.44 -7.90
N PRO A 93 -5.69 0.87 -8.20
CA PRO A 93 -6.63 1.83 -7.61
C PRO A 93 -8.06 1.56 -8.09
N PRO A 94 -9.08 1.94 -7.31
CA PRO A 94 -10.46 1.97 -7.78
C PRO A 94 -10.56 2.80 -9.08
N PRO A 95 -11.51 2.50 -9.98
CA PRO A 95 -11.74 3.30 -11.17
C PRO A 95 -11.85 4.80 -10.84
N GLY A 96 -11.08 5.64 -11.53
CA GLY A 96 -11.07 7.10 -11.31
C GLY A 96 -10.27 7.60 -10.09
N GLN A 97 -9.77 6.71 -9.21
CA GLN A 97 -9.10 7.11 -7.97
C GLN A 97 -7.56 7.18 -8.06
N ASP A 98 -6.95 6.92 -9.22
CA ASP A 98 -5.48 6.92 -9.40
C ASP A 98 -4.85 8.25 -8.94
N VAL A 99 -5.34 9.38 -9.46
CA VAL A 99 -4.84 10.71 -9.11
C VAL A 99 -5.03 11.01 -7.62
N ALA A 100 -6.18 10.68 -7.05
CA ALA A 100 -6.48 10.91 -5.64
C ALA A 100 -5.56 10.09 -4.72
N TRP A 101 -5.29 8.83 -5.07
CA TRP A 101 -4.42 7.96 -4.29
C TRP A 101 -2.95 8.38 -4.40
N ARG A 102 -2.48 8.75 -5.60
CA ARG A 102 -1.14 9.33 -5.77
C ARG A 102 -1.00 10.63 -5.00
N GLY A 103 -2.01 11.50 -5.03
CA GLY A 103 -2.08 12.72 -4.26
C GLY A 103 -2.03 12.48 -2.74
N SER A 104 -2.72 11.44 -2.26
CA SER A 104 -2.66 11.02 -0.85
C SER A 104 -1.24 10.65 -0.41
N VAL A 105 -0.47 9.93 -1.24
CA VAL A 105 0.93 9.61 -0.95
C VAL A 105 1.81 10.86 -1.02
N ALA A 106 1.62 11.69 -2.04
CA ALA A 106 2.36 12.94 -2.21
C ALA A 106 2.09 13.95 -1.09
N GLY A 107 0.93 13.89 -0.42
CA GLY A 107 0.61 14.75 0.72
C GLY A 107 1.09 14.23 2.09
N ASP A 108 1.56 12.99 2.19
CA ASP A 108 1.88 12.36 3.47
C ASP A 108 3.39 12.10 3.64
N VAL A 109 4.02 12.82 4.57
CA VAL A 109 5.47 12.77 4.80
C VAL A 109 5.97 11.39 5.20
N LEU A 110 5.18 10.60 5.94
CA LEU A 110 5.58 9.27 6.38
C LEU A 110 5.45 8.26 5.25
N ALA A 111 4.43 8.39 4.40
CA ALA A 111 4.31 7.60 3.18
C ALA A 111 5.52 7.87 2.27
N GLN A 112 5.89 9.13 2.04
CA GLN A 112 7.07 9.47 1.25
C GLN A 112 8.40 8.98 1.84
N ALA A 113 8.51 8.93 3.18
CA ALA A 113 9.69 8.43 3.86
C ALA A 113 9.85 6.90 3.77
N ARG A 114 8.77 6.16 3.52
CA ARG A 114 8.77 4.69 3.49
C ARG A 114 8.55 4.10 2.11
N PHE A 115 7.90 4.84 1.21
CA PHE A 115 7.54 4.39 -0.12
C PHE A 115 8.12 5.33 -1.18
N CYS A 116 8.61 4.76 -2.27
CA CYS A 116 9.02 5.51 -3.45
C CYS A 116 8.03 5.21 -4.59
N LEU A 117 7.29 6.24 -5.02
CA LEU A 117 6.44 6.16 -6.20
C LEU A 117 7.31 5.92 -7.44
N LYS A 118 7.02 4.84 -8.17
CA LYS A 118 7.56 4.60 -9.51
C LYS A 118 6.44 4.70 -10.53
N ASN A 119 6.73 5.40 -11.62
CA ASN A 119 5.85 5.53 -12.79
C ASN A 119 5.89 4.28 -13.65
#